data_AF-A0A1I5BPP1-F1
#
_entry.id   AF-A0A1I5BPP1-F1
#
_cell.length_a   1.000
_cell.length_b   1.000
_cell.length_c   1.000
_cell.angle_alpha   90.00
_cell.angle_beta   90.00
_cell.angle_gamma   90.00
#
_symmetry.space_group_name_H-M   'P 1'
#
loop_
_entity.id
_entity.type
_entity.pdbx_description
1 polymer ?
#
loop_
_entity_poly.entity_id
_entity_poly.type
_entity_poly.pdbx_seq_one_letter_code
_entity_poly.pdbx_strand_id
1 'polypeptide(L)'
;MSKKDNEEQKLAYVEALKLADVSRDMLKVLHKVNDNTLDKWLYVPDRYPPFRACWELWMYIRRRREAVARPLQTLIHRSITRADDASKKAGPVDKKKKIHNVEGKWSRDNFPIRTYLVNGKLLSIKEAGDELGYPRDKRGMSNLYFRLRREGINPGSDITDLKYKPRGGSQKKKLKK
;
A
#
# COMPACT_ATOMS: atom_id res chain seq x y z
N MET A 1 -13.77 -7.42 22.26
CA MET A 1 -13.70 -5.94 22.29
C MET A 1 -14.68 -5.45 23.31
N SER A 2 -14.30 -4.45 24.12
CA SER A 2 -15.23 -3.85 25.08
C SER A 2 -16.30 -3.05 24.33
N LYS A 3 -17.52 -2.94 24.86
CA LYS A 3 -18.57 -2.08 24.27
C LYS A 3 -18.07 -0.65 24.04
N LYS A 4 -17.29 -0.16 25.00
CA LYS A 4 -16.62 1.14 24.95
C LYS A 4 -15.67 1.30 23.75
N ASP A 5 -14.96 0.24 23.36
CA ASP A 5 -14.05 0.29 22.20
C ASP A 5 -14.82 0.42 20.88
N ASN A 6 -16.02 -0.19 20.81
CA ASN A 6 -16.87 -0.15 19.62
C ASN A 6 -17.53 1.23 19.47
N GLU A 7 -17.98 1.83 20.57
CA GLU A 7 -18.51 3.20 20.61
C GLU A 7 -17.44 4.21 20.17
N GLU A 8 -16.21 4.08 20.69
CA GLU A 8 -15.07 4.92 20.28
C GLU A 8 -14.76 4.78 18.79
N GLN A 9 -14.78 3.54 18.25
CA GLN A 9 -14.60 3.29 16.82
C GLN A 9 -15.65 3.97 15.96
N LYS A 10 -16.92 3.88 16.35
CA LYS A 10 -18.02 4.48 15.60
C LYS A 10 -17.97 6.00 15.63
N LEU A 11 -17.71 6.60 16.80
CA LEU A 11 -17.55 8.04 16.92
C LEU A 11 -16.40 8.53 16.03
N ALA A 12 -15.24 7.88 16.11
CA ALA A 12 -14.09 8.22 15.30
C ALA A 12 -14.36 8.11 13.79
N TYR A 13 -15.10 7.07 13.38
CA TYR A 13 -15.48 6.87 11.99
C TYR A 13 -16.43 7.96 11.49
N VAL A 14 -17.52 8.23 12.22
CA VAL A 14 -18.52 9.23 11.84
C VAL A 14 -17.93 10.65 11.84
N GLU A 15 -17.10 11.01 12.81
CA GLU A 15 -16.41 12.31 12.80
C GLU A 15 -15.46 12.46 11.62
N ALA A 16 -14.73 11.40 11.26
CA ALA A 16 -13.85 11.43 10.11
C ALA A 16 -14.62 11.64 8.80
N LEU A 17 -15.81 11.07 8.66
CA LEU A 17 -16.68 11.29 7.50
C LEU A 17 -17.25 12.72 7.42
N LYS A 18 -17.41 13.41 8.56
CA LYS A 18 -17.84 14.82 8.54
C LYS A 18 -16.76 15.75 8.01
N LEU A 19 -15.48 15.37 8.16
CA LEU A 19 -14.34 16.17 7.71
C LEU A 19 -13.88 15.78 6.31
N ALA A 20 -13.87 14.48 6.03
CA ALA A 20 -13.49 13.96 4.73
C ALA A 20 -14.73 13.95 3.85
N ASP A 21 -14.76 14.82 2.84
CA ASP A 21 -15.82 14.84 1.83
C ASP A 21 -15.74 13.56 0.98
N VAL A 22 -16.32 12.48 1.50
CA VAL A 22 -16.33 11.15 0.91
C VAL A 22 -17.76 10.77 0.57
N SER A 23 -18.01 10.59 -0.72
CA SER A 23 -19.32 10.16 -1.20
C SER A 23 -19.67 8.76 -0.70
N ARG A 24 -20.97 8.50 -0.57
CA ARG A 24 -21.49 7.20 -0.15
C ARG A 24 -21.04 6.06 -1.07
N ASP A 25 -21.03 6.28 -2.37
CA ASP A 25 -20.56 5.28 -3.35
C ASP A 25 -19.08 4.96 -3.16
N MET A 26 -18.26 5.98 -2.85
CA MET A 26 -16.86 5.76 -2.52
C MET A 26 -16.69 4.91 -1.26
N LEU A 27 -17.50 5.11 -0.22
CA LEU A 27 -17.45 4.30 1.00
C LEU A 27 -17.77 2.83 0.74
N LYS A 28 -18.74 2.55 -0.13
CA LYS A 28 -19.08 1.18 -0.55
C LYS A 28 -17.90 0.49 -1.24
N VAL A 29 -17.25 1.20 -2.16
CA VAL A 29 -16.06 0.69 -2.87
C VAL A 29 -14.90 0.51 -1.90
N LEU A 30 -14.67 1.49 -1.03
CA LEU A 30 -13.56 1.50 -0.08
C LEU A 30 -13.62 0.32 0.88
N HIS A 31 -14.80 0.06 1.45
CA HIS A 31 -15.00 -0.98 2.46
C HIS A 31 -15.46 -2.33 1.89
N LYS A 32 -15.83 -2.38 0.61
CA LYS A 32 -16.44 -3.54 -0.05
C LYS A 32 -17.69 -4.03 0.69
N VAL A 33 -18.59 -3.10 1.03
CA VAL A 33 -19.84 -3.37 1.74
C VAL A 33 -21.06 -2.92 0.93
N ASN A 34 -22.22 -3.51 1.23
CA ASN A 34 -23.50 -3.09 0.66
C ASN A 34 -24.09 -1.89 1.42
N ASP A 35 -25.09 -1.23 0.82
CA ASP A 35 -25.77 -0.07 1.41
C ASP A 35 -26.36 -0.37 2.79
N ASN A 36 -27.02 -1.52 2.96
CA ASN A 36 -27.62 -1.91 4.23
C ASN A 36 -26.59 -2.00 5.37
N THR A 37 -25.38 -2.50 5.09
CA THR A 37 -24.30 -2.56 6.09
C THR A 37 -23.79 -1.16 6.42
N LEU A 38 -23.63 -0.31 5.40
CA LEU A 38 -23.19 1.07 5.60
C LEU A 38 -24.23 1.87 6.40
N ASP A 39 -25.52 1.74 6.09
CA ASP A 39 -26.60 2.38 6.84
C ASP A 39 -26.63 1.94 8.30
N LYS A 40 -26.43 0.65 8.55
CA LYS A 40 -26.32 0.13 9.91
C LYS A 40 -25.19 0.82 10.65
N TRP A 41 -24.01 0.95 10.04
CA TRP A 41 -22.87 1.62 10.70
C TRP A 41 -23.13 3.10 10.97
N LEU A 42 -23.77 3.80 10.03
CA LEU A 42 -23.98 5.25 10.12
C LEU A 42 -25.15 5.64 11.04
N TYR A 43 -26.25 4.89 11.00
CA TYR A 43 -27.51 5.34 11.60
C TYR A 43 -28.02 4.45 12.75
N VAL A 44 -27.65 3.18 12.82
CA VAL A 44 -28.18 2.26 13.85
C VAL A 44 -27.26 2.27 15.07
N PRO A 45 -27.68 2.72 16.27
CA PRO A 45 -26.81 2.91 17.44
C PRO A 45 -25.92 1.70 17.77
N ASP A 46 -26.51 0.50 17.82
CA ASP A 46 -25.84 -0.75 18.21
C ASP A 46 -25.05 -1.46 17.09
N ARG A 47 -24.91 -0.80 15.94
CA ARG A 47 -24.11 -1.32 14.82
C ARG A 47 -22.90 -0.42 14.64
N TYR A 48 -21.73 -1.06 14.64
CA TYR A 48 -20.44 -0.39 14.68
C TYR A 48 -19.62 -0.81 13.46
N PRO A 49 -18.91 0.14 12.81
CA PRO A 49 -17.93 -0.21 11.80
C PRO A 49 -16.78 -1.01 12.47
N PRO A 50 -16.21 -2.01 11.79
CA PRO A 50 -15.05 -2.71 12.30
C PRO A 50 -13.83 -1.78 12.26
N PHE A 51 -12.85 -2.02 13.14
CA PHE A 51 -11.57 -1.30 13.14
C PHE A 51 -10.93 -1.21 11.73
N ARG A 52 -11.08 -2.28 10.93
CA ARG A 52 -10.62 -2.30 9.53
C ARG A 52 -11.21 -1.16 8.69
N ALA A 53 -12.50 -0.87 8.83
CA ALA A 53 -13.15 0.22 8.10
C ALA A 53 -12.58 1.58 8.54
N CYS A 54 -12.33 1.77 9.84
CA CYS A 54 -11.66 2.96 10.36
C CYS A 54 -10.24 3.11 9.77
N TRP A 55 -9.49 2.01 9.68
CA TRP A 55 -8.17 2.01 9.06
C TRP A 55 -8.19 2.34 7.57
N GLU A 56 -9.12 1.74 6.81
CA GLU A 56 -9.30 2.00 5.38
C GLU A 56 -9.66 3.46 5.13
N LEU A 57 -10.57 4.04 5.93
CA LEU A 57 -10.93 5.46 5.86
C LEU A 57 -9.72 6.35 6.17
N TRP A 58 -8.98 6.05 7.23
CA TRP A 58 -7.76 6.80 7.58
C TRP A 58 -6.72 6.78 6.44
N MET A 59 -6.50 5.61 5.83
CA MET A 59 -5.59 5.46 4.70
C MET A 59 -6.06 6.24 3.47
N TYR A 60 -7.37 6.27 3.20
CA TYR A 60 -7.97 7.04 2.13
C TYR A 60 -7.73 8.55 2.32
N ILE A 61 -8.09 9.10 3.48
CA ILE A 61 -7.91 10.51 3.83
C ILE A 61 -6.42 10.90 3.75
N ARG A 62 -5.55 10.06 4.32
CA ARG A 62 -4.09 10.28 4.32
C ARG A 62 -3.50 10.33 2.91
N ARG A 63 -4.00 9.51 1.97
CA ARG A 63 -3.56 9.54 0.56
C ARG A 63 -3.97 10.83 -0.15
N ARG A 64 -5.13 11.40 0.20
CA ARG A 64 -5.60 12.69 -0.33
C ARG A 64 -4.97 13.90 0.33
N ARG A 65 -4.14 13.70 1.37
CA ARG A 65 -3.52 14.76 2.19
C ARG A 65 -4.57 15.68 2.85
N GLU A 66 -5.75 15.13 3.12
CA GLU A 66 -6.83 15.84 3.82
C GLU A 66 -6.62 15.78 5.34
N ALA A 67 -7.26 16.72 6.05
CA ALA A 67 -7.23 16.74 7.50
C ALA A 67 -7.96 15.51 8.06
N VAL A 68 -7.32 14.82 9.01
CA VAL A 68 -7.88 13.64 9.67
C VAL A 68 -8.51 14.06 11.00
N ALA A 69 -9.69 13.54 11.32
CA ALA A 69 -10.31 13.73 12.63
C ALA A 69 -9.40 13.22 13.76
N ARG A 70 -9.24 14.02 14.83
CA ARG A 70 -8.38 13.66 15.97
C ARG A 70 -8.74 12.29 16.58
N PRO A 71 -10.01 11.94 16.82
CA PRO A 71 -10.34 10.64 17.41
C PRO A 71 -9.92 9.46 16.52
N LEU A 72 -10.07 9.58 15.20
CA LEU A 72 -9.60 8.56 14.27
C LEU A 72 -8.08 8.43 14.31
N GLN A 73 -7.35 9.55 14.33
CA GLN A 73 -5.89 9.52 14.43
C GLN A 73 -5.42 8.88 15.75
N THR A 74 -6.04 9.23 16.88
CA THR A 74 -5.73 8.65 18.18
C THR A 74 -5.99 7.14 18.21
N LEU A 75 -7.13 6.70 17.69
CA LEU A 75 -7.52 5.28 17.62
C LEU A 75 -6.48 4.46 16.83
N ILE A 76 -6.06 4.98 15.67
CA ILE A 76 -5.08 4.35 14.79
C ILE A 76 -3.68 4.36 15.42
N HIS A 77 -3.24 5.47 16.01
CA HIS A 77 -1.94 5.52 16.69
C HIS A 77 -1.88 4.55 17.87
N ARG A 78 -2.93 4.48 18.70
CA ARG A 78 -3.00 3.53 19.81
C ARG A 78 -2.88 2.07 19.35
N SER A 79 -3.43 1.71 18.18
CA SER A 79 -3.26 0.35 17.66
C SER A 79 -1.85 0.10 17.15
N ILE A 80 -1.24 1.08 16.47
CA ILE A 80 0.13 0.98 15.96
C ILE A 80 1.10 0.82 17.12
N THR A 81 1.01 1.67 18.15
CA THR A 81 1.87 1.59 19.34
C THR A 81 1.73 0.23 20.04
N ARG A 82 0.49 -0.28 20.20
CA ARG A 82 0.26 -1.62 20.78
C ARG A 82 0.91 -2.73 19.95
N ALA A 83 0.82 -2.64 18.62
CA ALA A 83 1.44 -3.61 17.72
C ALA A 83 2.98 -3.55 17.78
N ASP A 84 3.55 -2.35 17.81
CA ASP A 84 4.99 -2.14 17.94
C ASP A 84 5.51 -2.65 19.29
N ASP A 85 4.80 -2.39 20.39
CA ASP A 85 5.17 -2.87 21.71
C ASP A 85 5.05 -4.39 21.83
N ALA A 86 4.01 -4.98 21.24
CA ALA A 86 3.88 -6.43 21.15
C ALA A 86 5.02 -7.04 20.33
N SER A 87 5.41 -6.41 19.22
CA SER A 87 6.54 -6.85 18.39
C SER A 87 7.88 -6.76 19.12
N LYS A 88 8.09 -5.73 19.95
CA LYS A 88 9.32 -5.60 20.77
C LYS A 88 9.37 -6.66 21.87
N LYS A 89 8.24 -6.95 22.53
CA LYS A 89 8.14 -7.99 23.56
C LYS A 89 8.33 -9.41 23.01
N ALA A 90 7.92 -9.65 21.76
CA ALA A 90 8.07 -10.96 21.10
C ALA A 90 9.53 -11.34 20.79
N GLY A 91 10.50 -10.45 21.04
CA GLY A 91 11.92 -10.68 20.76
C GLY A 91 12.24 -10.77 19.25
N PRO A 92 13.53 -10.82 18.87
CA PRO A 92 13.90 -11.07 17.49
C PRO A 92 13.46 -12.49 17.10
N VAL A 93 12.40 -12.58 16.31
CA VAL A 93 11.96 -13.85 15.73
C VAL A 93 13.08 -14.37 14.82
N ASP A 94 13.70 -15.48 15.20
CA ASP A 94 14.66 -16.20 14.36
C ASP A 94 14.04 -16.43 12.98
N LYS A 95 14.64 -15.80 11.96
CA LYS A 95 14.15 -15.75 10.57
C LYS A 95 14.21 -17.11 9.84
N LYS A 96 14.26 -18.23 10.56
CA LYS A 96 14.47 -19.59 10.01
C LYS A 96 13.27 -20.54 10.11
N LYS A 97 12.11 -20.15 10.65
CA LYS A 97 10.90 -20.95 10.50
C LYS A 97 10.10 -20.54 9.26
N LYS A 98 10.34 -21.26 8.16
CA LYS A 98 9.39 -21.39 7.05
C LYS A 98 8.08 -21.95 7.63
N ILE A 99 7.08 -21.08 7.82
CA ILE A 99 5.72 -21.52 8.08
C ILE A 99 5.13 -21.94 6.73
N HIS A 100 5.12 -23.25 6.48
CA HIS A 100 4.27 -23.85 5.47
C HIS A 100 2.83 -23.92 6.01
N ASN A 101 1.87 -23.54 5.17
CA ASN A 101 0.43 -23.76 5.27
C ASN A 101 -0.35 -23.08 6.41
N VAL A 102 -1.00 -21.97 6.06
CA VAL A 102 -2.42 -21.78 6.33
C VAL A 102 -3.08 -21.44 4.99
N GLU A 103 -4.03 -22.29 4.58
CA GLU A 103 -4.83 -22.11 3.38
C GLU A 103 -5.63 -20.80 3.46
N GLY A 104 -5.58 -20.05 2.36
CA GLY A 104 -5.90 -18.63 2.32
C GLY A 104 -4.66 -17.84 1.91
N LYS A 105 -4.17 -18.07 0.69
CA LYS A 105 -3.10 -17.30 0.05
C LYS A 105 -3.51 -15.82 -0.03
N TRP A 106 -3.25 -15.07 1.02
CA TRP A 106 -3.00 -13.64 0.93
C TRP A 106 -1.61 -13.48 0.31
N SER A 107 -1.53 -13.68 -1.00
CA SER A 107 -0.34 -13.30 -1.76
C SER A 107 -0.11 -11.81 -1.50
N ARG A 108 1.07 -11.47 -0.98
CA ARG A 108 1.58 -10.09 -0.94
C ARG A 108 1.58 -9.41 -2.32
N ASP A 109 1.34 -10.18 -3.37
CA ASP A 109 1.22 -9.78 -4.77
C ASP A 109 -0.09 -9.03 -5.10
N ASN A 110 -1.11 -9.03 -4.23
CA ASN A 110 -2.39 -8.34 -4.48
C ASN A 110 -2.46 -6.88 -3.98
N PHE A 111 -1.34 -6.30 -3.54
CA PHE A 111 -1.27 -4.86 -3.32
C PHE A 111 -0.85 -4.16 -4.62
N PRO A 112 -1.62 -3.17 -5.14
CA PRO A 112 -1.33 -2.49 -6.42
C PRO A 112 -0.17 -1.48 -6.32
N ILE A 113 0.92 -1.81 -5.62
CA ILE A 113 1.87 -0.80 -5.12
C ILE A 113 3.17 -0.71 -5.95
N ARG A 114 3.41 -1.57 -6.95
CA ARG A 114 4.67 -1.51 -7.74
C ARG A 114 4.51 -1.86 -9.23
N THR A 115 3.37 -1.54 -9.83
CA THR A 115 3.17 -1.66 -11.28
C THR A 115 3.40 -0.32 -11.97
N TYR A 116 3.82 -0.35 -13.23
CA TYR A 116 4.12 0.80 -14.07
C TYR A 116 3.48 0.60 -15.45
N LEU A 117 3.11 1.69 -16.12
CA LEU A 117 2.54 1.62 -17.46
C LEU A 117 3.69 1.62 -18.48
N VAL A 118 3.73 0.59 -19.33
CA VAL A 118 4.71 0.46 -20.43
C VAL A 118 3.95 0.05 -21.68
N ASN A 119 4.00 0.85 -22.75
CA ASN A 119 3.28 0.58 -24.00
C ASN A 119 1.78 0.30 -23.77
N GLY A 120 1.15 1.02 -22.84
CA GLY A 120 -0.27 0.83 -22.48
C GLY A 120 -0.58 -0.41 -21.61
N LYS A 121 0.43 -1.17 -21.17
CA LYS A 121 0.27 -2.33 -20.27
C LYS A 121 0.76 -2.03 -18.87
N LEU A 122 0.00 -2.44 -17.85
CA LEU A 122 0.44 -2.37 -16.45
C LEU A 122 1.34 -3.57 -16.13
N LEU A 123 2.63 -3.30 -15.95
CA LEU A 123 3.66 -4.32 -15.72
C LEU A 123 4.33 -4.14 -14.37
N SER A 124 4.80 -5.23 -13.76
CA SER A 124 5.66 -5.17 -12.58
C SER A 124 7.04 -4.59 -12.94
N ILE A 125 7.79 -4.08 -11.96
CA ILE A 125 9.17 -3.54 -12.19
C ILE A 125 10.07 -4.53 -12.94
N LYS A 126 9.89 -5.84 -12.71
CA LYS A 126 10.69 -6.87 -13.36
C LYS A 126 10.35 -6.96 -14.84
N GLU A 127 9.07 -7.13 -15.15
CA GLU A 127 8.55 -7.24 -16.52
C GLU A 127 8.78 -5.94 -17.30
N ALA A 128 8.52 -4.79 -16.69
CA ALA A 128 8.82 -3.48 -17.28
C ALA A 128 10.31 -3.30 -17.56
N GLY A 129 11.18 -3.84 -16.70
CA GLY A 129 12.62 -3.83 -16.90
C GLY A 129 13.03 -4.62 -18.13
N ASP A 130 12.46 -5.81 -18.32
CA ASP A 130 12.74 -6.65 -19.49
C ASP A 130 12.22 -5.99 -20.77
N GLU A 131 10.99 -5.46 -20.74
CA GLU A 131 10.36 -4.76 -21.87
C GLU A 131 11.15 -3.52 -22.31
N LEU A 132 11.71 -2.77 -21.36
CA LEU A 132 12.51 -1.57 -21.63
C LEU A 132 14.01 -1.85 -21.85
N GLY A 133 14.42 -3.12 -21.82
CA GLY A 133 15.79 -3.56 -22.08
C GLY A 133 16.81 -3.29 -20.97
N TYR A 134 16.36 -3.18 -19.71
CA TYR A 134 17.27 -3.01 -18.57
C TYR A 134 17.91 -4.34 -18.18
N PRO A 135 19.25 -4.39 -18.05
CA PRO A 135 19.89 -5.58 -17.53
C PRO A 135 19.53 -5.79 -16.06
N ARG A 136 19.35 -7.06 -15.71
CA ARG A 136 19.19 -7.51 -14.32
C ARG A 136 20.57 -7.65 -13.68
N ASP A 137 20.70 -7.21 -12.43
CA ASP A 137 21.90 -7.45 -11.64
C ASP A 137 21.96 -8.92 -11.18
N LYS A 138 23.15 -9.39 -10.75
CA LYS A 138 23.42 -10.76 -10.25
C LYS A 138 22.54 -11.15 -9.06
N ARG A 139 21.93 -10.17 -8.39
CA ARG A 139 20.98 -10.36 -7.27
C ARG A 139 19.51 -10.40 -7.71
N GLY A 140 19.24 -10.36 -9.02
CA GLY A 140 17.88 -10.40 -9.58
C GLY A 140 17.09 -9.08 -9.47
N MET A 141 17.73 -7.98 -9.11
CA MET A 141 17.12 -6.64 -9.11
C MET A 141 17.33 -5.96 -10.48
N SER A 142 16.26 -5.36 -11.02
CA SER A 142 16.33 -4.62 -12.29
C SER A 142 16.97 -3.24 -12.09
N ASN A 143 17.92 -2.87 -12.95
CA ASN A 143 18.51 -1.53 -12.96
C ASN A 143 17.47 -0.41 -13.21
N LEU A 144 16.31 -0.77 -13.76
CA LEU A 144 15.16 0.12 -13.86
C LEU A 144 14.76 0.69 -12.50
N TYR A 145 14.79 -0.12 -11.43
CA TYR A 145 14.42 0.34 -10.07
C TYR A 145 15.26 1.53 -9.60
N PHE A 146 16.58 1.48 -9.81
CA PHE A 146 17.48 2.55 -9.41
C PHE A 146 17.25 3.82 -10.24
N ARG A 147 16.95 3.66 -11.54
CA ARG A 147 16.65 4.79 -12.40
C ARG A 147 15.34 5.47 -12.03
N LEU A 148 14.27 4.70 -11.79
CA LEU A 148 12.99 5.21 -11.31
C LEU A 148 13.13 5.98 -10.01
N ARG A 149 13.91 5.44 -9.06
CA ARG A 149 14.19 6.12 -7.78
C ARG A 149 14.96 7.43 -7.96
N ARG A 150 15.92 7.47 -8.90
CA ARG A 150 16.71 8.68 -9.19
C ARG A 150 15.88 9.76 -9.88
N GLU A 151 14.96 9.36 -10.76
CA GLU A 151 14.07 10.27 -11.48
C GLU A 151 12.79 10.60 -10.69
N GLY A 152 12.62 10.04 -9.49
CA GLY A 152 11.49 10.33 -8.60
C GLY A 152 10.14 9.83 -9.14
N ILE A 153 10.16 8.80 -9.98
CA ILE A 153 8.97 8.30 -10.67
C ILE A 153 8.18 7.38 -9.72
N ASN A 154 6.89 7.67 -9.57
CA ASN A 154 6.01 6.93 -8.69
C ASN A 154 5.42 5.68 -9.38
N PRO A 155 5.06 4.64 -8.61
CA PRO A 155 4.28 3.53 -9.14
C PRO A 155 2.97 4.01 -9.78
N GLY A 156 2.60 3.40 -10.90
CA GLY A 156 1.44 3.78 -11.72
C GLY A 156 1.73 4.83 -12.81
N SER A 157 2.92 5.43 -12.81
CA SER A 157 3.34 6.34 -13.89
C SER A 157 3.66 5.60 -15.19
N ASP A 158 3.49 6.30 -16.31
CA ASP A 158 3.96 5.84 -17.62
C ASP A 158 5.48 5.99 -17.72
N ILE A 159 6.14 4.89 -18.06
CA ILE A 159 7.59 4.79 -18.18
C ILE A 159 8.00 4.27 -19.56
N THR A 160 7.12 4.34 -20.54
CA THR A 160 7.36 3.86 -21.91
C THR A 160 8.62 4.50 -22.53
N ASP A 161 8.88 5.76 -22.21
CA ASP A 161 10.03 6.51 -22.74
C ASP A 161 11.36 6.20 -22.03
N LEU A 162 11.33 5.45 -20.92
CA LEU A 162 12.51 5.13 -20.12
C LEU A 162 13.34 3.98 -20.72
N LYS A 163 13.72 4.03 -22.00
CA LYS A 163 14.57 3.00 -22.59
C LYS A 163 15.98 2.96 -21.98
N TYR A 164 16.53 1.76 -21.79
CA TYR A 164 17.91 1.59 -21.33
C TYR A 164 18.89 2.16 -22.35
N LYS A 165 19.77 3.05 -21.91
CA LYS A 165 20.90 3.54 -22.71
C LYS A 165 22.18 3.01 -22.05
N PRO A 166 22.91 2.07 -22.68
CA PRO A 166 24.19 1.65 -22.14
C PRO A 166 25.11 2.88 -22.10
N ARG A 167 25.65 3.19 -20.92
CA ARG A 167 26.75 4.16 -20.83
C ARG A 167 27.90 3.56 -21.62
N GLY A 168 28.23 4.17 -22.75
CA GLY A 168 29.29 3.72 -23.65
C GLY A 168 30.54 3.39 -22.84
N GLY A 169 30.83 2.10 -22.71
CA GLY A 169 32.11 1.63 -22.23
C GLY A 169 33.13 2.08 -23.26
N SER A 170 34.10 2.88 -22.81
CA SER A 170 35.27 3.31 -23.55
C SER A 170 35.74 2.19 -24.48
N GLN A 171 35.78 2.47 -25.79
CA GLN A 171 36.44 1.61 -26.77
C GLN A 171 37.86 1.33 -26.26
N LYS A 172 38.09 0.15 -25.68
CA LYS A 172 39.44 -0.40 -25.60
C LYS A 172 39.86 -0.66 -27.05
N LYS A 173 40.50 0.35 -27.66
CA LYS A 173 41.29 0.19 -28.88
C LYS A 173 42.22 -1.02 -28.64
N LYS A 174 41.92 -2.13 -29.30
CA LYS A 174 42.93 -3.16 -29.55
C LYS A 174 43.93 -2.52 -30.52
N LEU A 175 44.98 -1.88 -30.00
CA LEU A 175 46.20 -1.73 -30.77
C LEU A 175 46.80 -3.13 -30.89
N LYS A 176 46.50 -3.79 -32.00
CA LYS A 176 47.39 -4.78 -32.60
C LYS A 176 48.26 -4.03 -33.60
N LYS A 177 49.52 -3.81 -33.25
CA LYS A 177 50.69 -3.99 -34.10
C LYS A 177 51.93 -3.78 -33.24
#